data_AF-A0A8S9GQN0-F1
#
_entry.id   AF-A0A8S9GQN0-F1
#
_cell.length_a   1.000
_cell.length_b   1.000
_cell.length_c   1.000
_cell.angle_alpha   90.00
_cell.angle_beta   90.00
_cell.angle_gamma   90.00
#
_symmetry.space_group_name_H-M   'P 1'
#
loop_
_entity.id
_entity.type
_entity.pdbx_description
1 polymer ?
#
loop_
_entity_poly.entity_id
_entity_poly.type
_entity_poly.pdbx_seq_one_letter_code
_entity_poly.pdbx_strand_id
1 'polypeptide(L)'
;MAVFLGSIKGMRVGVNLALAIALHNIPEGVAVALPIYFATESKWQAFKLATLSGLAEPLGVIIVAYLFPSSLSPEILEGLLGAVGGIMAFLTLHEMLPLAFDYAGQKQAVKAVFVGMACMSASLYFLELSLPESMG
;
A
#
# COMPACT_ATOMS: atom_id res chain seq x y z
N MET A 1 -5.60 -4.54 4.77
CA MET A 1 -6.00 -4.46 6.20
C MET A 1 -6.63 -3.13 6.54
N ALA A 2 -6.00 -2.00 6.22
CA ALA A 2 -6.50 -0.65 6.57
C ALA A 2 -7.94 -0.37 6.10
N VAL A 3 -8.36 -0.83 4.91
CA VAL A 3 -9.75 -0.69 4.39
C VAL A 3 -10.82 -1.21 5.36
N PHE A 4 -10.62 -2.42 5.89
CA PHE A 4 -11.55 -3.05 6.84
C PHE A 4 -11.70 -2.21 8.12
N LEU A 5 -10.62 -1.54 8.51
CA LEU A 5 -10.53 -0.74 9.73
C LEU A 5 -11.17 0.63 9.56
N GLY A 6 -10.98 1.24 8.38
CA GLY A 6 -11.71 2.43 7.99
C GLY A 6 -13.21 2.16 8.00
N SER A 7 -13.66 1.02 7.47
CA SER A 7 -15.08 0.66 7.43
C SER A 7 -15.70 0.50 8.83
N ILE A 8 -14.92 0.06 9.83
CA ILE A 8 -15.38 -0.01 11.23
C ILE A 8 -15.51 1.39 11.85
N LYS A 9 -14.63 2.35 11.49
CA LYS A 9 -14.73 3.75 11.94
C LYS A 9 -15.80 4.56 11.18
N GLY A 10 -16.30 4.06 10.06
CA GLY A 10 -17.36 4.64 9.25
C GLY A 10 -17.21 4.31 7.78
N MET A 11 -18.32 4.12 7.06
CA MET A 11 -18.31 3.70 5.65
C MET A 11 -17.49 4.66 4.76
N ARG A 12 -17.47 5.96 5.07
CA ARG A 12 -16.56 6.95 4.44
C ARG A 12 -15.10 6.54 4.58
N VAL A 13 -14.61 6.39 5.81
CA VAL A 13 -13.18 6.16 6.07
C VAL A 13 -12.74 4.84 5.42
N GLY A 14 -13.62 3.84 5.43
CA GLY A 14 -13.41 2.57 4.73
C GLY A 14 -13.22 2.74 3.22
N VAL A 15 -14.13 3.45 2.57
CA VAL A 15 -14.07 3.72 1.12
C VAL A 15 -12.86 4.59 0.76
N ASN A 16 -12.57 5.64 1.55
CA ASN A 16 -11.39 6.50 1.34
C ASN A 16 -10.11 5.66 1.32
N LEU A 17 -9.99 4.80 2.32
CA LEU A 17 -8.82 3.99 2.54
C LEU A 17 -8.73 2.85 1.51
N ALA A 18 -9.86 2.31 1.05
CA ALA A 18 -9.92 1.37 -0.07
C ALA A 18 -9.36 1.97 -1.36
N LEU A 19 -9.80 3.18 -1.70
CA LEU A 19 -9.35 3.87 -2.91
C LEU A 19 -7.88 4.28 -2.82
N ALA A 20 -7.45 4.79 -1.65
CA ALA A 20 -6.04 5.13 -1.42
C ALA A 20 -5.12 3.90 -1.57
N ILE A 21 -5.54 2.75 -1.02
CA ILE A 21 -4.82 1.48 -1.16
C ILE A 21 -4.87 0.98 -2.62
N ALA A 22 -6.01 1.05 -3.29
CA ALA A 22 -6.09 0.65 -4.69
C ALA A 22 -5.12 1.46 -5.57
N LEU A 23 -4.97 2.76 -5.31
CA LEU A 23 -4.06 3.64 -6.04
C LEU A 23 -2.58 3.37 -5.73
N HIS A 24 -2.22 3.06 -4.48
CA HIS A 24 -0.81 2.74 -4.15
C HIS A 24 -0.35 1.38 -4.67
N ASN A 25 -1.29 0.47 -4.94
CA ASN A 25 -0.99 -0.89 -5.38
C ASN A 25 -0.54 -0.92 -6.84
N ILE A 26 -0.83 0.13 -7.61
CA ILE A 26 -0.36 0.26 -8.98
C ILE A 26 1.17 0.49 -9.00
N PRO A 27 1.73 1.54 -8.33
CA PRO A 27 3.17 1.68 -8.17
C PRO A 27 3.86 0.45 -7.57
N GLU A 28 3.28 -0.14 -6.53
CA GLU A 28 3.86 -1.32 -5.86
C GLU A 28 3.90 -2.54 -6.79
N GLY A 29 2.81 -2.80 -7.52
CA GLY A 29 2.76 -3.86 -8.52
C GLY A 29 3.81 -3.69 -9.63
N VAL A 30 4.07 -2.45 -10.06
CA VAL A 30 5.14 -2.15 -11.03
C VAL A 30 6.51 -2.38 -10.41
N ALA A 31 6.72 -1.99 -9.14
CA ALA A 31 7.97 -2.20 -8.42
C ALA A 31 8.30 -3.69 -8.23
N VAL A 32 7.29 -4.56 -8.08
CA VAL A 32 7.46 -6.02 -8.04
C VAL A 32 7.65 -6.62 -9.43
N ALA A 33 6.89 -6.16 -10.43
CA ALA A 33 6.92 -6.73 -11.78
C ALA A 33 8.24 -6.47 -12.51
N LEU A 34 8.84 -5.28 -12.38
CA LEU A 34 10.03 -4.87 -13.14
C LEU A 34 11.26 -5.75 -12.84
N PRO A 35 11.66 -5.99 -11.57
CA PRO A 35 12.79 -6.86 -11.25
C PRO A 35 12.58 -8.29 -11.76
N ILE A 36 11.36 -8.81 -11.63
CA ILE A 36 11.00 -10.15 -12.13
C ILE A 36 11.13 -10.21 -13.65
N TYR A 37 10.69 -9.17 -14.35
CA TYR A 37 10.85 -9.08 -15.81
C TYR A 37 12.33 -9.04 -16.19
N PHE A 38 13.16 -8.24 -15.51
CA PHE A 38 14.60 -8.19 -15.78
C PHE A 38 15.32 -9.50 -15.46
N ALA A 39 14.82 -10.29 -14.51
CA ALA A 39 15.39 -11.59 -14.17
C ALA A 39 14.91 -12.75 -15.06
N THR A 40 13.69 -12.69 -15.59
CA THR A 40 13.03 -13.81 -16.30
C THR A 40 12.78 -13.56 -17.78
N GLU A 41 12.92 -12.30 -18.24
CA GLU A 41 12.54 -11.80 -19.57
C GLU A 41 11.09 -12.08 -19.99
N SER A 42 10.23 -12.55 -19.08
CA SER A 42 8.86 -12.95 -19.37
C SER A 42 7.85 -11.99 -18.77
N LYS A 43 7.19 -11.21 -19.64
CA LYS A 43 6.11 -10.27 -19.25
C LYS A 43 4.96 -10.98 -18.52
N TRP A 44 4.66 -12.21 -18.90
CA TRP A 44 3.57 -12.99 -18.30
C TRP A 44 3.92 -13.50 -16.91
N GLN A 45 5.17 -13.90 -16.67
CA GLN A 45 5.63 -14.29 -15.34
C GLN A 45 5.67 -13.08 -14.40
N ALA A 46 6.20 -11.95 -14.86
CA ALA A 46 6.20 -10.69 -14.13
C ALA A 46 4.78 -10.27 -13.73
N PHE A 47 3.83 -10.30 -14.67
CA PHE A 47 2.43 -9.98 -14.40
C PHE A 47 1.80 -10.93 -13.38
N LYS A 48 1.97 -12.25 -13.55
CA LYS A 48 1.42 -13.25 -12.63
C LYS A 48 1.93 -13.08 -11.21
N LEU A 49 3.24 -12.94 -11.04
CA LEU A 49 3.85 -12.83 -9.72
C LEU A 49 3.49 -11.50 -9.04
N ALA A 50 3.47 -10.38 -9.79
CA ALA A 50 3.00 -9.11 -9.26
C ALA A 50 1.52 -9.16 -8.85
N THR A 51 0.67 -9.82 -9.65
CA THR A 51 -0.75 -10.01 -9.31
C THR A 51 -0.93 -10.88 -8.07
N LEU A 52 -0.18 -12.00 -7.96
CA LEU A 52 -0.19 -12.87 -6.78
C LEU A 52 0.25 -12.11 -5.52
N SER A 53 1.27 -11.27 -5.62
CA SER A 53 1.69 -10.39 -4.53
C SER A 53 0.58 -9.42 -4.14
N GLY A 54 -0.05 -8.75 -5.11
CA GLY A 54 -1.14 -7.82 -4.84
C GLY A 54 -2.39 -8.47 -4.23
N LEU A 55 -2.63 -9.75 -4.49
CA LEU A 55 -3.71 -10.52 -3.85
C LEU A 55 -3.45 -10.86 -2.39
N ALA A 56 -2.21 -10.74 -1.91
CA ALA A 56 -1.88 -10.99 -0.50
C ALA A 56 -2.59 -10.00 0.44
N GLU A 57 -2.77 -8.74 0.02
CA GLU A 57 -3.43 -7.72 0.83
C GLU A 57 -4.93 -7.99 1.10
N PRO A 58 -5.79 -8.27 0.09
CA PRO A 58 -7.18 -8.62 0.34
C PRO A 58 -7.31 -9.97 1.06
N LEU A 59 -6.43 -10.93 0.79
CA LEU A 59 -6.37 -12.18 1.57
C LEU A 59 -6.11 -11.91 3.06
N GLY A 60 -5.16 -11.04 3.37
CA GLY A 60 -4.89 -10.62 4.75
C GLY A 60 -6.10 -9.98 5.42
N VAL A 61 -6.89 -9.18 4.69
CA VAL A 61 -8.17 -8.64 5.20
C VAL A 61 -9.15 -9.76 5.54
N ILE A 62 -9.34 -10.71 4.64
CA ILE A 62 -10.29 -11.82 4.83
C ILE A 62 -9.88 -12.68 6.04
N ILE A 63 -8.58 -13.00 6.16
CA ILE A 63 -8.06 -13.79 7.28
C ILE A 63 -8.30 -13.08 8.61
N VAL A 64 -7.99 -11.78 8.69
CA VAL A 64 -8.19 -10.99 9.92
C VAL A 64 -9.69 -10.89 10.25
N ALA A 65 -10.55 -10.63 9.27
CA ALA A 65 -11.99 -10.55 9.47
C ALA A 65 -12.60 -11.88 9.94
N TYR A 66 -12.07 -13.02 9.49
CA TYR A 66 -12.51 -14.35 9.90
C TYR A 66 -12.00 -14.74 11.30
N LEU A 67 -10.74 -14.45 11.62
CA LEU A 67 -10.14 -14.82 12.91
C LEU A 67 -10.58 -13.91 14.05
N PHE A 68 -10.96 -12.66 13.75
CA PHE A 68 -11.39 -11.67 14.74
C PHE A 68 -12.79 -11.13 14.41
N PRO A 69 -13.84 -11.97 14.47
CA PRO A 69 -15.20 -11.60 14.07
C PRO A 69 -15.89 -10.67 15.09
N SER A 70 -15.51 -10.75 16.36
CA SER A 70 -15.86 -9.76 17.39
C SER A 70 -14.79 -8.67 17.38
N SER A 71 -15.22 -7.43 17.19
CA SER A 71 -14.41 -6.22 17.00
C SER A 71 -13.06 -6.27 17.71
N LEU A 72 -11.97 -6.17 16.94
CA LEU A 72 -10.62 -5.99 17.48
C LEU A 72 -10.61 -4.76 18.40
N SER A 73 -9.91 -4.87 19.54
CA SER A 73 -9.71 -3.71 20.40
C SER A 73 -8.98 -2.61 19.61
N PRO A 74 -9.38 -1.34 19.74
CA PRO A 74 -8.72 -0.23 19.04
C PRO A 74 -7.20 -0.19 19.27
N GLU A 75 -6.74 -0.57 20.45
CA GLU A 75 -5.32 -0.58 20.81
C GLU A 75 -4.52 -1.66 20.06
N ILE A 76 -5.05 -2.88 19.99
CA ILE A 76 -4.45 -3.96 19.20
C ILE A 76 -4.37 -3.55 17.73
N LEU A 77 -5.41 -2.87 17.28
CA LEU A 77 -5.53 -2.44 15.89
C LEU A 77 -4.52 -1.37 15.51
N GLU A 78 -4.40 -0.32 16.32
CA GLU A 78 -3.40 0.72 16.15
C GLU A 78 -1.98 0.14 16.27
N GLY A 79 -1.78 -0.84 17.15
CA GLY A 79 -0.54 -1.61 17.24
C GLY A 79 -0.20 -2.36 15.95
N LEU A 80 -1.16 -3.08 15.36
CA LEU A 80 -0.97 -3.80 14.10
C LEU A 80 -0.72 -2.85 12.93
N LEU A 81 -1.45 -1.73 12.84
CA LEU A 81 -1.21 -0.70 11.82
C LEU A 81 0.17 -0.07 11.96
N GLY A 82 0.60 0.23 13.19
CA GLY A 82 1.94 0.73 13.47
C GLY A 82 3.03 -0.28 13.08
N ALA A 83 2.82 -1.57 13.37
CA ALA A 83 3.74 -2.64 12.99
C ALA A 83 3.86 -2.76 11.46
N VAL A 84 2.74 -2.76 10.73
CA VAL A 84 2.73 -2.80 9.27
C VAL A 84 3.42 -1.57 8.69
N GLY A 85 3.11 -0.37 9.19
CA GLY A 85 3.79 0.86 8.78
C GLY A 85 5.30 0.82 9.01
N GLY A 86 5.74 0.27 10.14
CA GLY A 86 7.15 0.06 10.45
C GLY A 86 7.85 -0.91 9.50
N ILE A 87 7.20 -2.04 9.17
CA ILE A 87 7.73 -3.00 8.19
C ILE A 87 7.86 -2.37 6.81
N MET A 88 6.84 -1.64 6.34
CA MET A 88 6.88 -0.96 5.05
C MET A 88 7.99 0.11 5.00
N ALA A 89 8.19 0.87 6.08
CA ALA A 89 9.28 1.83 6.19
C ALA A 89 10.65 1.13 6.15
N PHE A 90 10.82 0.02 6.86
CA PHE A 90 12.05 -0.77 6.85
C PHE A 90 12.35 -1.32 5.44
N LEU A 91 11.39 -1.98 4.79
CA LEU A 91 11.55 -2.51 3.43
C LEU A 91 11.89 -1.40 2.44
N THR A 92 11.22 -0.25 2.56
CA THR A 92 11.48 0.90 1.69
C THR A 92 12.92 1.41 1.86
N LEU A 93 13.37 1.60 3.09
CA LEU A 93 14.69 2.17 3.38
C LEU A 93 15.83 1.18 3.16
N HIS A 94 15.62 -0.10 3.45
CA HIS A 94 16.67 -1.13 3.44
C HIS A 94 16.76 -1.91 2.14
N GLU A 95 15.67 -2.04 1.39
CA GLU A 95 15.64 -2.81 0.14
C GLU A 95 15.37 -1.93 -1.08
N MET A 96 14.23 -1.23 -1.08
CA MET A 96 13.78 -0.48 -2.27
C MET A 96 14.66 0.74 -2.57
N LEU A 97 15.06 1.50 -1.56
CA LEU A 97 15.88 2.71 -1.74
C LEU A 97 17.30 2.39 -2.21
N PRO A 98 18.02 1.41 -1.63
CA PRO A 98 19.30 0.96 -2.18
C PRO A 98 19.18 0.44 -3.61
N LEU A 99 18.15 -0.36 -3.90
CA LEU A 99 17.90 -0.84 -5.26
C LEU A 99 17.68 0.31 -6.25
N ALA A 100 16.94 1.34 -5.85
CA ALA A 100 16.74 2.54 -6.66
C ALA A 100 18.04 3.34 -6.86
N PHE A 101 18.93 3.36 -5.87
CA PHE A 101 20.26 3.96 -6.00
C PHE A 101 21.11 3.21 -7.02
N ASP A 102 21.09 1.88 -6.99
CA ASP A 102 21.85 1.05 -7.92
C ASP A 102 21.33 1.16 -9.36
N TYR A 103 20.01 1.25 -9.55
CA TYR A 103 19.40 1.32 -10.89
C TYR A 103 19.37 2.73 -11.51
N ALA A 104 19.02 3.76 -10.74
CA ALA A 104 18.77 5.12 -11.27
C ALA A 104 19.78 6.16 -10.76
N GLY A 105 20.61 5.81 -9.78
CA GLY A 105 21.54 6.73 -9.12
C GLY A 105 20.89 7.56 -8.02
N GLN A 106 21.69 7.89 -7.00
CA GLN A 106 21.23 8.53 -5.76
C GLN A 106 20.42 9.82 -5.98
N LYS A 107 20.86 10.70 -6.88
CA LYS A 107 20.16 11.97 -7.17
C LYS A 107 18.77 11.76 -7.77
N GLN A 108 18.60 10.78 -8.65
CA GLN A 108 17.31 10.53 -9.29
C GLN A 108 16.36 9.83 -8.34
N ALA A 109 16.86 8.83 -7.61
CA ALA A 109 16.08 8.11 -6.62
C ALA A 109 15.54 9.03 -5.50
N VAL A 110 16.39 9.90 -4.92
CA VAL A 110 15.93 10.85 -3.89
C VAL A 110 14.86 11.79 -4.45
N LYS A 111 15.02 12.30 -5.68
CA LYS A 111 13.98 13.11 -6.33
C LYS A 111 12.68 12.33 -6.50
N ALA A 112 12.75 11.08 -6.95
CA ALA A 112 11.59 10.22 -7.14
C ALA A 112 10.87 9.93 -5.81
N VAL A 113 11.60 9.76 -4.71
CA VAL A 113 11.01 9.63 -3.37
C VAL A 113 10.20 10.87 -2.99
N PHE A 114 10.77 12.06 -3.11
CA PHE A 114 10.04 13.30 -2.77
C PHE A 114 8.83 13.54 -3.69
N VAL A 115 8.96 13.23 -4.98
CA VAL A 115 7.83 13.30 -5.93
C VAL A 115 6.75 12.29 -5.53
N GLY A 116 7.12 11.06 -5.19
CA GLY A 116 6.19 10.04 -4.70
C GLY A 116 5.45 10.47 -3.43
N MET A 117 6.17 11.04 -2.45
CA MET A 117 5.57 11.60 -1.23
C MET A 117 4.59 12.73 -1.54
N ALA A 118 4.95 13.64 -2.46
CA ALA A 118 4.06 14.72 -2.88
C ALA A 118 2.80 14.20 -3.58
N CYS A 119 2.94 13.22 -4.48
CA CYS A 119 1.82 12.58 -5.16
C CYS A 119 0.89 11.86 -4.17
N MET A 120 1.44 11.14 -3.20
CA MET A 120 0.65 10.45 -2.17
C MET A 120 -0.07 11.43 -1.25
N SER A 121 0.59 12.52 -0.85
CA SER A 121 -0.04 13.59 -0.07
C SER A 121 -1.17 14.26 -0.84
N ALA A 122 -0.94 14.59 -2.11
CA ALA A 122 -1.96 15.19 -2.98
C ALA A 122 -3.14 14.24 -3.22
N SER A 123 -2.90 12.95 -3.45
CA SER A 123 -3.96 11.98 -3.67
C SER A 123 -4.87 11.84 -2.44
N LEU A 124 -4.29 11.77 -1.23
CA LEU A 124 -5.03 11.75 0.02
C LEU A 124 -5.86 13.02 0.22
N TYR A 125 -5.26 14.19 -0.02
CA TYR A 125 -5.96 15.47 0.07
C TYR A 125 -7.14 15.57 -0.91
N PHE A 126 -6.96 15.15 -2.16
CA PHE A 126 -8.04 15.13 -3.15
C PHE A 126 -9.15 14.14 -2.77
N LEU A 127 -8.78 12.98 -2.23
CA LEU A 127 -9.73 11.97 -1.74
C LEU A 127 -10.59 12.52 -0.59
N GLU A 128 -9.98 13.28 0.30
CA GLU A 128 -10.66 13.92 1.42
C GLU A 128 -11.61 15.03 0.96
N LEU A 129 -11.22 15.82 -0.06
CA LEU A 129 -12.06 16.85 -0.65
C LEU A 129 -13.25 16.29 -1.46
N SER A 130 -13.08 15.14 -2.11
CA SER A 130 -14.05 14.60 -3.08
C SER A 130 -15.23 13.87 -2.44
N LEU A 131 -15.18 13.58 -1.14
CA LEU A 131 -16.20 12.76 -0.48
C LEU A 131 -17.05 13.63 0.48
N PRO A 132 -18.38 13.76 0.26
CA PRO A 132 -19.25 14.73 0.95
C PRO A 132 -19.43 14.36 2.41
N GLU A 133 -19.34 15.29 3.39
CA GLU A 133 -19.35 15.04 4.86
C GLU A 133 -20.55 14.24 5.43
N SER A 134 -21.61 14.00 4.65
CA SER A 134 -22.86 13.36 5.06
C SER A 134 -22.84 11.82 5.17
N MET A 135 -21.70 11.20 5.46
CA MET A 135 -21.53 9.73 5.62
C MET A 135 -20.80 9.40 6.94
N GLY A 136 -21.15 10.13 8.00
CA GLY A 136 -20.77 9.84 9.38
C GLY A 136 -21.80 8.95 10.06
#